data_AF-A0A261F2F4-F1
#
_entry.id   AF-A0A261F2F4-F1
#
_cell.length_a   1.000
_cell.length_b   1.000
_cell.length_c   1.000
_cell.angle_alpha   90.00
_cell.angle_beta   90.00
_cell.angle_gamma   90.00
#
_symmetry.space_group_name_H-M   'P 1'
#
loop_
_entity.id
_entity.type
_entity.pdbx_description
1 polymer ?
#
loop_
_entity_poly.entity_id
_entity_poly.type
_entity_poly.pdbx_seq_one_letter_code
_entity_poly.pdbx_strand_id
1 'polypeptide(L)'
;MGGRGTYSTGQEPEQKYHAVGEIDGVKILEPIDGKQWRLPEENHSSHAYILLHPDGTFHQYREYNEDHTARFDIDYHPAKKELGTGRQPILHIHEYHMKNGFWERGPARFMTEEEYTTYKRYFVNVPEGAYLP
;
A
#
# COMPACT_ATOMS: atom_id res chain seq x y z
N MET A 1 17.31 20.07 -3.99
CA MET A 1 17.03 19.16 -5.12
C MET A 1 17.80 17.87 -4.87
N GLY A 2 17.15 16.84 -4.35
CA GLY A 2 17.80 15.57 -3.96
C GLY A 2 17.10 14.40 -4.63
N GLY A 3 17.22 14.29 -5.95
CA GLY A 3 16.73 13.13 -6.70
C GLY A 3 17.68 11.95 -6.54
N ARG A 4 17.25 10.88 -5.88
CA ARG A 4 17.88 9.56 -6.01
C ARG A 4 17.24 8.85 -7.20
N GLY A 5 17.70 9.23 -8.40
CA GLY A 5 17.43 8.53 -9.64
C GLY A 5 18.73 8.38 -10.40
N THR A 6 19.61 7.47 -9.94
CA THR A 6 20.72 6.99 -10.78
C THR A 6 20.13 6.13 -11.89
N TYR A 7 19.72 6.76 -12.99
CA TYR A 7 19.55 6.09 -14.27
C TYR A 7 20.95 5.76 -14.80
N SER A 8 21.49 4.64 -14.33
CA SER A 8 22.74 4.09 -14.82
C SER A 8 22.44 3.27 -16.08
N THR A 9 22.86 3.79 -17.24
CA THR A 9 23.30 3.02 -18.42
C THR A 9 22.54 1.72 -18.76
N GLY A 10 21.53 1.79 -19.63
CA GLY A 10 21.19 0.72 -20.58
C GLY A 10 20.63 -0.62 -20.04
N GLN A 11 20.34 -0.73 -18.75
CA GLN A 11 19.55 -1.84 -18.22
C GLN A 11 18.12 -1.36 -17.96
N GLU A 12 17.15 -2.03 -18.58
CA GLU A 12 15.74 -1.91 -18.17
C GLU A 12 15.65 -2.15 -16.65
N PRO A 13 14.94 -1.30 -15.90
CA PRO A 13 14.79 -1.50 -14.46
C PRO A 13 14.24 -2.91 -14.23
N GLU A 14 14.89 -3.68 -13.35
CA GLU A 14 14.45 -5.04 -13.04
C GLU A 14 12.98 -4.99 -12.61
N GLN A 15 12.13 -5.71 -13.35
CA GLN A 15 10.73 -5.84 -13.01
C GLN A 15 10.63 -6.60 -11.68
N LYS A 16 10.11 -5.96 -10.64
CA LYS A 16 9.99 -6.54 -9.29
C LYS A 16 8.64 -7.18 -9.03
N TYR A 17 7.62 -6.79 -9.79
CA TYR A 17 6.23 -7.21 -9.62
C TYR A 17 5.61 -7.60 -10.96
N HIS A 18 4.62 -8.46 -10.90
CA HIS A 18 3.71 -8.71 -12.01
C HIS A 18 2.27 -8.52 -11.56
N ALA A 19 1.42 -8.05 -12.47
CA ALA A 19 -0.01 -7.92 -12.20
C ALA A 19 -0.68 -9.29 -12.43
N VAL A 20 -1.44 -9.74 -11.44
CA VAL A 20 -2.12 -11.06 -11.47
C VAL A 20 -3.63 -10.95 -11.62
N GLY A 21 -4.16 -9.73 -11.52
CA GLY A 21 -5.58 -9.44 -11.65
C GLY A 21 -5.88 -8.00 -11.27
N GLU A 22 -7.15 -7.69 -11.12
CA GLU A 22 -7.63 -6.39 -10.66
C GLU A 22 -8.91 -6.51 -9.86
N ILE A 23 -9.13 -5.55 -8.96
CA ILE A 23 -10.39 -5.37 -8.23
C ILE A 23 -10.85 -3.95 -8.54
N ASP A 24 -12.01 -3.81 -9.18
CA ASP A 24 -12.59 -2.51 -9.53
C ASP A 24 -11.60 -1.56 -10.25
N GLY A 25 -10.82 -2.12 -11.19
CA GLY A 25 -9.81 -1.39 -11.96
C GLY A 25 -8.49 -1.12 -11.25
N VAL A 26 -8.31 -1.59 -10.00
CA VAL A 26 -7.05 -1.51 -9.27
C VAL A 26 -6.28 -2.82 -9.39
N LYS A 27 -5.08 -2.75 -9.96
CA LYS A 27 -4.23 -3.93 -10.21
C LYS A 27 -3.75 -4.56 -8.91
N ILE A 28 -3.85 -5.89 -8.84
CA ILE A 28 -3.23 -6.71 -7.80
C ILE A 28 -1.81 -7.05 -8.27
N LEU A 29 -0.82 -6.71 -7.46
CA LEU A 29 0.58 -7.00 -7.74
C LEU A 29 1.08 -8.17 -6.88
N GLU A 30 1.87 -9.04 -7.48
CA GLU A 30 2.64 -10.07 -6.78
C GLU A 30 4.14 -9.90 -7.04
N PRO A 31 4.99 -10.06 -6.01
CA PRO A 31 6.44 -10.04 -6.18
C PRO A 31 6.91 -11.22 -7.03
N ILE A 32 7.74 -10.96 -8.03
CA ILE A 32 8.24 -12.00 -8.95
C ILE A 32 9.13 -13.03 -8.22
N ASP A 33 9.86 -12.61 -7.19
CA ASP A 33 10.75 -13.49 -6.42
C ASP A 33 10.11 -14.04 -5.13
N GLY A 34 8.86 -13.68 -4.84
CA GLY A 34 8.16 -14.03 -3.60
C GLY A 34 8.74 -13.41 -2.32
N LYS A 35 9.73 -12.50 -2.43
CA LYS A 35 10.44 -11.92 -1.27
C LYS A 35 10.03 -10.49 -0.98
N GLN A 36 9.69 -9.71 -2.01
CA GLN A 36 9.37 -8.29 -1.84
C GLN A 36 7.87 -8.03 -1.65
N TRP A 37 7.37 -8.22 -0.43
CA TRP A 37 5.98 -7.93 -0.04
C TRP A 37 5.75 -6.43 0.26
N ARG A 38 6.06 -5.56 -0.70
CA ARG A 38 5.80 -4.12 -0.59
C ARG A 38 5.28 -3.62 -1.93
N LEU A 39 4.42 -2.60 -1.92
CA LEU A 39 4.05 -1.94 -3.18
C LEU A 39 5.16 -0.97 -3.65
N PRO A 40 5.21 -0.64 -4.96
CA PRO A 40 6.12 0.38 -5.50
C PRO A 40 6.06 1.71 -4.72
N GLU A 41 7.18 2.44 -4.66
CA GLU A 41 7.19 3.79 -4.05
C GLU A 41 6.63 4.85 -5.03
N GLU A 42 6.74 4.59 -6.32
CA GLU A 42 6.20 5.41 -7.40
C GLU A 42 5.27 4.59 -8.29
N ASN A 43 4.25 5.24 -8.84
CA ASN A 43 3.32 4.62 -9.78
C ASN A 43 3.99 4.50 -11.16
N HIS A 44 3.68 3.41 -11.88
CA HIS A 44 4.16 3.19 -13.25
C HIS A 44 3.02 3.16 -14.28
N SER A 45 1.88 2.56 -13.94
CA SER A 45 0.81 2.28 -14.91
C SER A 45 -0.59 2.21 -14.28
N SER A 46 -0.74 2.68 -13.05
CA SER A 46 -1.99 2.64 -12.29
C SER A 46 -1.99 3.71 -11.21
N HIS A 47 -3.16 4.26 -10.90
CA HIS A 47 -3.35 5.24 -9.83
C HIS A 47 -3.28 4.61 -8.43
N ALA A 48 -3.44 3.29 -8.34
CA ALA A 48 -3.32 2.52 -7.11
C ALA A 48 -2.89 1.08 -7.40
N TYR A 49 -2.42 0.37 -6.37
CA TYR A 49 -2.14 -1.06 -6.41
C TYR A 49 -2.61 -1.75 -5.13
N ILE A 50 -2.94 -3.04 -5.25
CA ILE A 50 -3.29 -3.93 -4.14
C ILE A 50 -2.23 -5.02 -4.03
N LEU A 51 -1.87 -5.37 -2.80
CA LEU A 51 -1.09 -6.55 -2.47
C LEU A 51 -1.96 -7.46 -1.60
N LEU A 52 -2.01 -8.74 -1.95
CA LEU A 52 -2.67 -9.79 -1.17
C LEU A 52 -1.60 -10.67 -0.52
N HIS A 53 -1.95 -11.30 0.59
CA HIS A 53 -1.22 -12.43 1.14
C HIS A 53 -1.36 -13.66 0.22
N PRO A 54 -0.45 -14.66 0.33
CA PRO A 54 -0.56 -15.90 -0.46
C PRO A 54 -1.89 -16.66 -0.32
N ASP A 55 -2.62 -16.45 0.78
CA ASP A 55 -3.95 -17.02 1.01
C ASP A 55 -5.10 -16.19 0.40
N GLY A 56 -4.76 -15.12 -0.32
CA GLY A 56 -5.71 -14.19 -0.95
C GLY A 56 -6.26 -13.12 -0.01
N THR A 57 -5.87 -13.09 1.26
CA THR A 57 -6.30 -12.05 2.20
C THR A 57 -5.66 -10.72 1.85
N PHE A 58 -6.44 -9.63 1.93
CA PHE A 58 -5.92 -8.29 1.74
C PHE A 58 -4.73 -8.01 2.67
N HIS A 59 -3.63 -7.50 2.10
CA HIS A 59 -2.44 -7.12 2.85
C HIS A 59 -2.28 -5.60 2.88
N GLN A 60 -2.26 -4.98 1.69
CA GLN A 60 -1.99 -3.56 1.53
C GLN A 60 -2.66 -2.99 0.27
N TYR A 61 -3.14 -1.75 0.36
CA TYR A 61 -3.50 -0.89 -0.76
C TYR A 61 -2.61 0.34 -0.72
N ARG A 62 -2.08 0.78 -1.86
CA ARG A 62 -1.37 2.07 -1.99
C ARG A 62 -1.96 2.88 -3.11
N GLU A 63 -2.28 4.14 -2.81
CA GLU A 63 -2.70 5.13 -3.79
C GLU A 63 -1.58 6.13 -4.07
N TYR A 64 -1.54 6.67 -5.28
CA TYR A 64 -0.53 7.61 -5.72
C TYR A 64 -1.15 8.94 -6.15
N ASN A 65 -0.37 10.01 -5.99
CA ASN A 65 -0.66 11.33 -6.52
C ASN A 65 -0.46 11.36 -8.05
N GLU A 66 -0.88 12.47 -8.68
CA GLU A 66 -0.67 12.71 -10.12
C GLU A 66 0.81 12.80 -10.50
N ASP A 67 1.68 13.20 -9.58
CA ASP A 67 3.14 13.21 -9.75
C ASP A 67 3.78 11.82 -9.53
N HIS A 68 2.95 10.77 -9.50
CA HIS A 68 3.31 9.37 -9.29
C HIS A 68 3.85 9.03 -7.90
N THR A 69 3.89 9.97 -6.94
CA THR A 69 4.36 9.70 -5.57
C THR A 69 3.30 9.02 -4.71
N ALA A 70 3.70 8.15 -3.78
CA ALA A 70 2.77 7.52 -2.84
C ALA A 70 2.00 8.57 -2.01
N ARG A 71 0.68 8.44 -1.96
CA ARG A 71 -0.24 9.35 -1.26
C ARG A 71 -0.61 8.81 0.13
N PHE A 72 -1.12 7.57 0.17
CA PHE A 72 -1.41 6.87 1.41
C PHE A 72 -1.41 5.35 1.18
N ASP A 73 -1.23 4.62 2.28
CA ASP A 73 -1.43 3.19 2.36
C ASP A 73 -2.64 2.88 3.24
N ILE A 74 -3.36 1.80 2.89
CA ILE A 74 -4.25 1.09 3.81
C ILE A 74 -3.64 -0.29 4.03
N ASP A 75 -3.37 -0.63 5.28
CA ASP A 75 -2.74 -1.91 5.64
C ASP A 75 -3.68 -2.76 6.50
N TYR A 76 -3.55 -4.08 6.38
CA TYR A 76 -4.16 -5.04 7.29
C TYR A 76 -3.11 -5.90 7.98
N HIS A 77 -2.61 -5.40 9.12
CA HIS A 77 -1.69 -6.12 9.98
C HIS A 77 -1.72 -5.54 11.41
N PRO A 78 -1.08 -6.17 12.40
CA PRO A 78 -0.99 -5.59 13.74
C PRO A 78 -0.26 -4.24 13.72
N ALA A 79 -0.82 -3.24 14.41
CA ALA A 79 -0.30 -1.87 14.49
C ALA A 79 0.05 -1.52 15.94
N LYS A 80 0.87 -2.37 16.57
CA LYS A 80 1.09 -2.34 18.02
C LYS A 80 1.70 -1.03 18.53
N LYS A 81 2.66 -0.45 17.80
CA LYS A 81 3.40 0.72 18.30
C LYS A 81 2.58 2.00 18.17
N GLU A 82 1.78 2.08 17.12
CA GLU A 82 1.05 3.27 16.72
C GLU A 82 -0.38 3.29 17.26
N LEU A 83 -1.08 2.15 17.22
CA LEU A 83 -2.51 2.04 17.57
C LEU A 83 -2.79 1.17 18.80
N GLY A 84 -1.78 0.48 19.34
CA GLY A 84 -1.95 -0.32 20.55
C GLY A 84 -2.72 -1.63 20.36
N THR A 85 -2.93 -2.11 19.13
CA THR A 85 -3.76 -3.31 18.83
C THR A 85 -3.13 -4.66 19.20
N GLY A 86 -1.95 -4.65 19.84
CA GLY A 86 -1.29 -5.88 20.27
C GLY A 86 -0.87 -6.78 19.09
N ARG A 87 -1.49 -7.96 18.99
CA ARG A 87 -1.26 -8.94 17.91
C ARG A 87 -2.44 -9.04 16.94
N GLN A 88 -3.51 -8.31 17.19
CA GLN A 88 -4.71 -8.35 16.36
C GLN A 88 -4.47 -7.53 15.09
N PRO A 89 -4.62 -8.14 13.89
CA PRO A 89 -4.61 -7.39 12.66
C PRO A 89 -5.77 -6.40 12.64
N ILE A 90 -5.49 -5.17 12.22
CA ILE A 90 -6.48 -4.12 12.08
C ILE A 90 -6.24 -3.38 10.76
N LEU A 91 -7.31 -2.95 10.11
CA LEU A 91 -7.26 -2.03 9.00
C LEU A 91 -6.87 -0.64 9.51
N HIS A 92 -5.81 -0.07 8.95
CA HIS A 92 -5.31 1.24 9.33
C HIS A 92 -4.69 1.97 8.14
N ILE A 93 -4.64 3.30 8.24
CA ILE A 93 -4.11 4.17 7.19
C ILE A 93 -2.77 4.76 7.61
N HIS A 94 -1.87 4.88 6.63
CA HIS A 94 -0.68 5.72 6.71
C HIS A 94 -0.68 6.75 5.59
N GLU A 95 -0.64 8.03 5.94
CA GLU A 95 -0.56 9.12 4.97
C GLU A 95 0.89 9.51 4.71
N TYR A 96 1.23 9.80 3.45
CA TYR A 96 2.53 10.34 3.11
C TYR A 96 2.51 11.86 3.18
N HIS A 97 3.55 12.44 3.76
CA HIS A 97 3.68 13.88 3.91
C HIS A 97 5.07 14.34 3.46
N MET A 98 5.11 15.49 2.78
CA MET A 98 6.37 16.14 2.43
C MET A 98 7.07 16.65 3.69
N LYS A 99 8.24 16.10 4.01
CA LYS A 99 9.11 16.55 5.10
C LYS A 99 10.54 16.67 4.60
N ASN A 100 11.15 17.82 4.86
CA ASN A 100 12.54 18.11 4.45
C ASN A 100 12.84 17.84 2.96
N GLY A 101 11.84 17.98 2.09
CA GLY A 101 11.96 17.74 0.64
C GLY A 101 11.85 16.28 0.20
N PHE A 102 11.40 15.37 1.08
CA PHE A 102 11.11 13.98 0.76
C PHE A 102 9.70 13.60 1.25
N TRP A 103 9.04 12.69 0.53
CA TRP A 103 7.78 12.10 1.00
C TRP A 103 8.07 11.06 2.07
N GLU A 104 7.59 11.32 3.29
CA GLU A 104 7.73 10.42 4.43
C GLU A 104 6.38 9.83 4.81
N ARG A 105 6.37 8.52 5.07
CA ARG A 105 5.20 7.81 5.56
C ARG A 105 4.91 8.18 7.02
N GLY A 106 3.71 8.67 7.28
CA GLY A 106 3.22 9.03 8.61
C GLY A 106 2.95 7.83 9.52
N PRO A 107 2.70 8.07 10.82
CA PRO A 107 2.28 7.02 11.74
C PRO A 107 0.92 6.44 11.33
N ALA A 108 0.63 5.21 11.79
CA ALA A 108 -0.68 4.61 11.56
C ALA A 108 -1.77 5.42 12.26
N ARG A 109 -2.94 5.54 11.62
CA ARG A 109 -4.18 5.99 12.24
C ARG A 109 -5.30 4.98 11.97
N PHE A 110 -6.28 4.92 12.86
CA PHE A 110 -7.51 4.19 12.58
C PHE A 110 -8.20 4.78 11.34
N MET A 111 -8.87 3.92 10.58
CA MET A 111 -9.76 4.38 9.52
C MET A 111 -11.03 4.97 10.12
N THR A 112 -11.62 5.94 9.42
CA THR A 112 -13.00 6.36 9.67
C THR A 112 -13.98 5.38 9.02
N GLU A 113 -15.25 5.43 9.43
CA GLU A 113 -16.32 4.64 8.79
C GLU A 113 -16.52 5.01 7.32
N GLU A 114 -16.36 6.29 6.96
CA GLU A 114 -16.44 6.76 5.58
C GLU A 114 -15.31 6.18 4.72
N GLU A 115 -14.07 6.19 5.24
CA GLU A 115 -12.92 5.57 4.59
C GLU A 115 -13.13 4.06 4.44
N TYR A 116 -13.55 3.37 5.50
CA TYR A 116 -13.87 1.95 5.43
C TYR A 116 -14.92 1.67 4.35
N THR A 117 -16.02 2.42 4.34
CA THR A 117 -17.09 2.26 3.35
C THR A 117 -16.61 2.49 1.92
N THR A 118 -15.73 3.47 1.72
CA THR A 118 -15.13 3.79 0.42
C THR A 118 -14.25 2.64 -0.09
N TYR A 119 -13.42 2.06 0.77
CA TYR A 119 -12.39 1.09 0.36
C TYR A 119 -12.73 -0.38 0.61
N LYS A 120 -13.83 -0.69 1.31
CA LYS A 120 -14.18 -2.08 1.73
C LYS A 120 -14.22 -3.11 0.61
N ARG A 121 -14.49 -2.68 -0.63
CA ARG A 121 -14.48 -3.54 -1.81
C ARG A 121 -13.11 -4.18 -2.11
N TYR A 122 -12.02 -3.59 -1.60
CA TYR A 122 -10.66 -4.11 -1.74
C TYR A 122 -10.24 -5.06 -0.61
N PHE A 123 -10.97 -5.10 0.50
CA PHE A 123 -10.58 -5.84 1.72
C PHE A 123 -11.03 -7.30 1.66
N VAL A 124 -10.55 -8.03 0.64
CA VAL A 124 -10.87 -9.44 0.42
C VAL A 124 -10.41 -10.30 1.61
N ASN A 125 -11.28 -11.20 2.08
CA ASN A 125 -11.08 -12.08 3.24
C ASN A 125 -10.75 -11.35 4.56
N VAL A 126 -11.06 -10.06 4.67
CA VAL A 126 -10.94 -9.31 5.93
C VAL A 126 -12.30 -9.33 6.66
N PRO A 127 -12.34 -9.64 7.97
CA PRO A 127 -13.57 -9.57 8.74
C PRO A 127 -14.24 -8.19 8.67
N GLU A 128 -15.58 -8.18 8.62
CA GLU A 128 -16.33 -6.92 8.69
C GLU A 128 -16.04 -6.19 9.99
N GLY A 129 -15.88 -4.87 9.93
CA GLY A 129 -15.56 -4.06 11.11
C GLY A 129 -14.11 -4.14 11.59
N ALA A 130 -13.20 -4.81 10.87
CA ALA A 130 -11.78 -4.94 11.25
C ALA A 130 -10.97 -3.62 11.23
N TYR A 131 -11.62 -2.45 11.16
CA TYR A 131 -11.03 -1.13 11.34
C TYR A 131 -11.25 -0.56 12.76
N LEU A 132 -12.09 -1.22 13.56
CA LEU A 132 -12.37 -0.88 14.94
C LEU A 132 -11.35 -1.57 15.88
N PRO A 133 -10.97 -0.93 17.00
CA PRO A 133 -10.04 -1.49 17.98
C PRO A 133 -10.62 -2.67 18.78
#